data_AF-A0A840RKS5-F1
#
_entry.id   AF-A0A840RKS5-F1
#
_cell.length_a   1.000
_cell.length_b   1.000
_cell.length_c   1.000
_cell.angle_alpha   90.00
_cell.angle_beta   90.00
_cell.angle_gamma   90.00
#
_symmetry.space_group_name_H-M   'P 1'
#
loop_
_entity.id
_entity.type
_entity.pdbx_description
1 polymer ?
#
loop_
_entity_poly.entity_id
_entity_poly.type
_entity_poly.pdbx_seq_one_letter_code
_entity_poly.pdbx_strand_id
1 'polypeptide(L)'
;MESVEDPQQVPVMLICAVQLHRLLNELPPEGSAEAAVMLLLAGTTAVQRFGLRPLGALHRPERRSTDRIPHGLRHALSWSALTGETIVDQWLTGGAESAAQQALLSAYEDDPVGVAKTPELAGQHDLDRAIGNTGLASEWLTVALAAEHLAVTGTPQLISPETKGQLTLAVLTPF
;
A
#
# COMPACT_ATOMS: atom_id res chain seq x y z
N MET A 1 -27.78 2.64 19.72
CA MET A 1 -28.01 1.19 19.88
C MET A 1 -26.85 0.52 19.17
N GLU A 2 -25.73 0.33 19.88
CA GLU A 2 -24.55 -0.36 19.35
C GLU A 2 -24.97 -1.81 19.05
N SER A 3 -24.74 -2.26 17.82
CA SER A 3 -24.84 -3.67 17.48
C SER A 3 -23.77 -4.41 18.27
N VAL A 4 -24.21 -5.20 19.25
CA VAL A 4 -23.36 -6.20 19.90
C VAL A 4 -22.83 -7.11 18.80
N GLU A 5 -21.52 -7.07 18.54
CA GLU A 5 -20.86 -7.98 17.60
C GLU A 5 -21.19 -9.42 18.01
N ASP A 6 -21.71 -10.21 17.07
CA ASP A 6 -21.96 -11.63 17.29
C ASP A 6 -20.60 -12.31 17.58
N PRO A 7 -20.41 -12.96 18.74
CA PRO A 7 -19.15 -13.63 19.08
C PRO A 7 -18.76 -14.75 18.10
N GLN A 8 -19.63 -15.13 17.16
CA GLN A 8 -19.31 -16.05 16.06
C GLN A 8 -18.80 -15.39 14.78
N GLN A 9 -18.94 -14.07 14.64
CA GLN A 9 -18.50 -13.32 13.47
C GLN A 9 -16.99 -13.17 13.52
N VAL A 10 -16.30 -13.81 12.57
CA VAL A 10 -14.86 -13.65 12.43
C VAL A 10 -14.61 -12.62 11.33
N PRO A 11 -13.93 -11.51 11.61
CA PRO A 11 -13.82 -10.41 10.65
C PRO A 11 -13.00 -10.87 9.44
N VAL A 12 -13.68 -10.95 8.30
CA VAL A 12 -13.11 -11.19 6.98
C VAL A 12 -13.72 -10.17 6.02
N MET A 13 -12.90 -9.58 5.17
CA MET A 13 -13.30 -8.59 4.18
C MET A 13 -12.69 -8.95 2.84
N LEU A 14 -13.52 -9.11 1.82
CA LEU A 14 -13.08 -9.19 0.43
C LEU A 14 -13.21 -7.80 -0.21
N ILE A 15 -12.09 -7.29 -0.70
CA ILE A 15 -12.03 -6.03 -1.44
C ILE A 15 -11.89 -6.35 -2.91
N CYS A 16 -12.77 -5.79 -3.73
CA CYS A 16 -12.71 -5.89 -5.19
C CYS A 16 -12.61 -4.48 -5.77
N ALA A 17 -11.54 -4.20 -6.52
CA ALA A 17 -11.35 -2.92 -7.19
C ALA A 17 -11.07 -3.17 -8.68
N VAL A 18 -11.81 -2.47 -9.54
CA VAL A 18 -11.75 -2.69 -10.99
C VAL A 18 -11.70 -1.34 -11.70
N GLN A 19 -10.71 -1.15 -12.56
CA GLN A 19 -10.58 -0.04 -13.48
C GLN A 19 -10.59 -0.60 -14.90
N LEU A 20 -11.60 -0.21 -15.70
CA LEU A 20 -11.74 -0.56 -17.10
C LEU A 20 -12.10 0.70 -17.89
N HIS A 21 -11.52 0.84 -19.08
CA HIS A 21 -11.84 1.90 -20.03
C HIS A 21 -12.87 1.41 -21.06
N ARG A 22 -13.74 2.32 -21.48
CA ARG A 22 -14.77 2.00 -22.48
C ARG A 22 -14.18 2.13 -23.89
N LEU A 23 -13.74 1.03 -24.46
CA LEU A 23 -13.04 1.01 -25.77
C LEU A 23 -13.97 0.97 -26.99
N LEU A 24 -15.22 1.45 -26.90
CA LEU A 24 -16.19 1.30 -27.99
C LEU A 24 -15.87 2.19 -29.20
N ASN A 25 -15.47 3.45 -28.97
CA ASN A 25 -15.20 4.42 -30.04
C ASN A 25 -14.01 5.35 -29.74
N GLU A 26 -13.31 5.14 -28.63
CA GLU A 26 -12.23 6.01 -28.16
C GLU A 26 -11.06 5.15 -27.68
N LEU A 27 -9.84 5.62 -27.92
CA LEU A 27 -8.64 5.05 -27.32
C LEU A 27 -8.63 5.37 -25.82
N PRO A 28 -8.06 4.49 -24.98
CA PRO A 28 -7.89 4.81 -23.56
C PRO A 28 -7.00 6.05 -23.42
N PRO A 29 -7.17 6.84 -22.34
CA PRO A 29 -6.31 7.99 -22.07
C PRO A 29 -4.83 7.60 -22.11
N GLU A 30 -3.98 8.48 -22.63
CA GLU A 30 -2.54 8.24 -22.65
C GLU A 30 -2.00 8.02 -21.23
N GLY A 31 -1.13 7.01 -21.06
CA GLY A 31 -0.57 6.64 -19.75
C GLY A 31 -1.56 5.96 -18.79
N SER A 32 -2.79 5.66 -19.22
CA SER A 32 -3.74 4.88 -18.42
C SER A 32 -3.56 3.37 -18.58
N ALA A 33 -4.07 2.62 -17.61
CA ALA A 33 -4.07 1.17 -17.59
C ALA A 33 -5.34 0.60 -16.98
N GLU A 34 -5.65 -0.64 -17.35
CA GLU A 34 -6.78 -1.40 -16.82
C GLU A 34 -6.28 -2.41 -15.79
N ALA A 35 -7.02 -2.58 -14.69
CA ALA A 35 -6.68 -3.56 -13.67
C ALA A 35 -7.93 -4.04 -12.92
N ALA A 36 -7.88 -5.29 -12.48
CA ALA A 36 -8.83 -5.85 -11.53
C ALA A 36 -8.04 -6.49 -10.37
N VAL A 37 -8.36 -6.09 -9.15
CA VAL A 37 -7.68 -6.50 -7.93
C VAL A 37 -8.68 -7.08 -6.96
N MET A 38 -8.33 -8.22 -6.36
CA MET A 38 -9.09 -8.86 -5.30
C MET A 38 -8.17 -9.14 -4.11
N LEU A 39 -8.51 -8.61 -2.94
CA LEU A 39 -7.74 -8.79 -1.70
C LEU A 39 -8.65 -9.34 -0.60
N LEU A 40 -8.20 -10.42 0.04
CA LEU A 40 -8.86 -10.98 1.21
C LEU A 40 -8.12 -10.53 2.48
N LEU A 41 -8.75 -9.66 3.26
CA LEU A 41 -8.27 -9.25 4.57
C LEU A 41 -8.97 -10.09 5.64
N ALA A 42 -8.20 -10.67 6.56
CA ALA A 42 -8.72 -11.52 7.61
C ALA A 42 -8.04 -11.19 8.93
N GLY A 43 -8.83 -11.08 10.00
CA GLY A 43 -8.28 -11.00 11.35
C GLY A 43 -7.59 -12.29 11.76
N THR A 44 -6.71 -12.23 12.76
CA THR A 44 -5.93 -13.39 13.25
C THR A 44 -6.81 -14.58 13.64
N THR A 45 -7.98 -14.33 14.24
CA THR A 45 -8.98 -15.36 14.56
C THR A 45 -9.51 -16.08 13.31
N ALA A 46 -9.72 -15.36 12.19
CA ALA A 46 -10.20 -15.96 10.94
C ALA A 46 -9.10 -16.80 10.30
N VAL A 47 -7.86 -16.30 10.31
CA VAL A 47 -6.70 -17.03 9.81
C VAL A 47 -6.57 -18.38 10.50
N GLN A 48 -6.64 -18.40 11.83
CA GLN A 48 -6.55 -19.64 12.62
C GLN A 48 -7.75 -20.56 12.39
N ARG A 49 -8.98 -20.04 12.47
CA ARG A 49 -10.21 -20.84 12.36
C ARG A 49 -10.36 -21.53 11.00
N PHE A 50 -9.97 -20.84 9.93
CA PHE A 50 -10.14 -21.33 8.56
C PHE A 50 -8.85 -21.88 7.94
N GLY A 51 -7.73 -21.90 8.69
CA GLY A 51 -6.45 -22.39 8.18
C GLY A 51 -5.92 -21.60 6.99
N LEU A 52 -6.17 -20.28 6.96
CA LEU A 52 -5.70 -19.41 5.89
C LEU A 52 -4.17 -19.28 5.96
N ARG A 53 -3.55 -19.03 4.81
CA ARG A 53 -2.11 -18.74 4.70
C ARG A 53 -1.94 -17.31 4.19
N PRO A 54 -1.80 -16.32 5.09
CA PRO A 54 -1.64 -14.93 4.68
C PRO A 54 -0.31 -14.72 3.95
N LEU A 55 -0.30 -13.81 2.98
CA LEU A 55 0.93 -13.35 2.32
C LEU A 55 1.72 -12.37 3.21
N GLY A 56 1.04 -11.73 4.17
CA GLY A 56 1.64 -10.78 5.10
C GLY A 56 0.62 -10.18 6.06
N ALA A 57 1.12 -9.40 7.02
CA ALA A 57 0.33 -8.58 7.92
C ALA A 57 0.37 -7.12 7.44
N LEU A 58 -0.79 -6.57 7.07
CA LEU A 58 -0.97 -5.15 6.75
C LEU A 58 -1.20 -4.37 8.03
N HIS A 59 -0.25 -3.51 8.40
CA HIS A 59 -0.39 -2.60 9.53
C HIS A 59 -1.27 -1.41 9.16
N ARG A 60 -2.02 -0.90 10.15
CA ARG A 60 -3.11 0.07 9.99
C ARG A 60 -2.78 1.15 8.94
N PRO A 61 -3.50 1.23 7.81
CA PRO A 61 -3.32 2.31 6.85
C PRO A 61 -3.78 3.65 7.41
N GLU A 62 -3.05 4.71 7.11
CA GLU A 62 -3.40 6.07 7.52
C GLU A 62 -3.22 7.06 6.37
N ARG A 63 -4.27 7.79 6.04
CA ARG A 63 -4.23 8.84 5.01
C ARG A 63 -3.92 10.20 5.63
N ARG A 64 -2.94 10.91 5.06
CA ARG A 64 -2.46 12.21 5.55
C ARG A 64 -2.35 13.23 4.44
N SER A 65 -2.65 14.48 4.78
CA SER A 65 -2.27 15.65 3.98
C SER A 65 -0.76 15.82 4.00
N THR A 66 -0.22 16.52 3.00
CA THR A 66 1.21 16.74 2.80
C THR A 66 1.94 17.23 4.06
N ASP A 67 1.35 18.15 4.82
CA ASP A 67 1.92 18.71 6.07
C ASP A 67 1.99 17.71 7.24
N ARG A 68 1.26 16.58 7.14
CA ARG A 68 1.18 15.55 8.18
C ARG A 68 1.82 14.23 7.79
N ILE A 69 2.46 14.15 6.63
CA ILE A 69 3.17 12.95 6.18
C ILE A 69 4.24 12.46 7.16
N PRO A 70 5.08 13.33 7.79
CA PRO A 70 6.04 12.86 8.78
C PRO A 70 5.39 12.14 9.97
N HIS A 71 4.22 12.59 10.40
CA HIS A 71 3.48 11.93 11.48
C HIS A 71 2.91 10.58 11.02
N GLY A 72 2.38 10.52 9.80
CA GLY A 72 1.89 9.27 9.22
C GLY A 72 2.99 8.22 9.06
N LEU A 73 4.21 8.65 8.68
CA LEU A 73 5.36 7.74 8.57
C LEU A 73 5.71 7.15 9.94
N ARG A 74 5.81 7.98 10.97
CA ARG A 74 6.05 7.53 12.36
C ARG A 74 4.99 6.56 12.85
N HIS A 75 3.71 6.80 12.53
CA HIS A 75 2.63 5.89 12.89
C HIS A 75 2.77 4.54 12.18
N ALA A 76 3.04 4.55 10.86
CA ALA A 76 3.22 3.33 10.08
C ALA A 76 4.39 2.48 10.63
N LEU A 77 5.53 3.11 10.95
CA LEU A 77 6.66 2.46 11.59
C LEU A 77 6.29 1.92 12.98
N SER A 78 5.64 2.73 13.82
CA SER A 78 5.23 2.32 15.16
C SER A 78 4.26 1.15 15.18
N TRP A 79 3.30 1.09 14.26
CA TRP A 79 2.33 -0.01 14.20
C TRP A 79 2.97 -1.31 13.73
N SER A 80 3.96 -1.23 12.83
CA SER A 80 4.75 -2.39 12.39
C SER A 80 5.80 -2.86 13.40
N ALA A 81 6.10 -2.06 14.42
CA ALA A 81 7.22 -2.28 15.35
C ALA A 81 8.57 -2.47 14.64
N LEU A 82 8.77 -1.82 13.48
CA LEU A 82 10.00 -1.85 12.70
C LEU A 82 10.79 -0.54 12.80
N THR A 83 12.11 -0.64 12.65
CA THR A 83 12.97 0.50 12.35
C THR A 83 12.88 0.79 10.85
N GLY A 84 12.66 2.04 10.44
CA GLY A 84 12.50 2.38 9.03
C GLY A 84 13.66 1.90 8.13
N GLU A 85 14.89 1.84 8.66
CA GLU A 85 16.07 1.35 7.94
C GLU A 85 15.95 -0.10 7.43
N THR A 86 15.08 -0.94 8.01
CA THR A 86 14.87 -2.32 7.54
C THR A 86 13.91 -2.41 6.35
N ILE A 87 13.22 -1.32 6.04
CA ILE A 87 12.24 -1.25 4.95
C ILE A 87 12.96 -0.75 3.70
N VAL A 88 13.33 -1.69 2.83
CA VAL A 88 14.10 -1.42 1.61
C VAL A 88 13.24 -1.33 0.35
N ASP A 89 11.95 -1.66 0.46
CA ASP A 89 10.98 -1.63 -0.63
C ASP A 89 9.86 -0.64 -0.35
N GLN A 90 9.55 0.24 -1.30
CA GLN A 90 8.44 1.20 -1.27
C GLN A 90 7.59 1.04 -2.54
N TRP A 91 6.29 0.90 -2.36
CA TRP A 91 5.30 0.84 -3.45
C TRP A 91 4.48 2.11 -3.50
N LEU A 92 4.34 2.69 -4.69
CA LEU A 92 3.63 3.95 -4.88
C LEU A 92 2.92 4.07 -6.23
N THR A 93 1.89 4.91 -6.23
CA THR A 93 1.08 5.37 -7.38
C THR A 93 0.63 6.81 -7.07
N GLY A 94 0.07 7.52 -8.03
CA GLY A 94 -0.20 8.96 -7.98
C GLY A 94 1.03 9.82 -8.30
N GLY A 95 2.03 9.21 -8.95
CA GLY A 95 3.28 9.83 -9.41
C GLY A 95 4.31 10.09 -8.31
N ALA A 96 5.53 9.57 -8.51
CA ALA A 96 6.69 9.82 -7.63
C ALA A 96 7.05 11.31 -7.48
N GLU A 97 6.69 12.15 -8.46
CA GLU A 97 6.98 13.60 -8.45
C GLU A 97 5.92 14.43 -7.70
N SER A 98 4.84 13.82 -7.21
CA SER A 98 3.79 14.56 -6.50
C SER A 98 4.33 15.22 -5.22
N ALA A 99 3.73 16.36 -4.83
CA ALA A 99 4.13 17.08 -3.62
C ALA A 99 4.04 16.22 -2.35
N ALA A 100 3.11 15.26 -2.32
CA ALA A 100 2.98 14.30 -1.23
C ALA A 100 4.17 13.32 -1.19
N GLN A 101 4.59 12.76 -2.32
CA GLN A 101 5.76 11.87 -2.38
C GLN A 101 7.06 12.62 -2.06
N GLN A 102 7.21 13.86 -2.54
CA GLN A 102 8.36 14.70 -2.19
C GLN A 102 8.42 14.97 -0.69
N ALA A 103 7.28 15.26 -0.05
CA ALA A 103 7.21 15.44 1.40
C ALA A 103 7.52 14.15 2.17
N LEU A 104 7.17 12.97 1.64
CA LEU A 104 7.59 11.68 2.21
C LEU A 104 9.11 11.51 2.11
N LEU A 105 9.70 11.81 0.95
CA LEU A 105 11.14 11.74 0.76
C LEU A 105 11.88 12.68 1.72
N SER A 106 11.39 13.90 1.93
CA SER A 106 11.94 14.81 2.95
C SER A 106 11.78 14.27 4.37
N ALA A 107 10.68 13.57 4.67
CA ALA A 107 10.48 12.97 5.99
C ALA A 107 11.51 11.87 6.32
N TYR A 108 12.15 11.27 5.31
CA TYR A 108 13.22 10.30 5.53
C TYR A 108 14.51 10.91 6.12
N GLU A 109 14.66 12.24 6.11
CA GLU A 109 15.79 12.91 6.77
C GLU A 109 15.69 12.79 8.30
N ASP A 110 14.48 12.94 8.85
CA ASP A 110 14.20 12.86 10.29
C ASP A 110 13.92 11.42 10.75
N ASP A 111 13.26 10.62 9.91
CA ASP A 111 12.84 9.25 10.20
C ASP A 111 13.38 8.32 9.08
N PRO A 112 14.65 7.90 9.14
CA PRO A 112 15.30 7.19 8.04
C PRO A 112 14.60 5.89 7.62
N VAL A 113 14.36 5.77 6.32
CA VAL A 113 13.80 4.56 5.69
C VAL A 113 14.83 3.94 4.75
N GLY A 114 14.97 2.61 4.79
CA GLY A 114 16.00 1.87 4.06
C GLY A 114 15.92 2.06 2.54
N VAL A 115 14.72 2.27 2.00
CA VAL A 115 14.48 2.51 0.56
C VAL A 115 15.32 3.67 0.01
N ALA A 116 15.51 4.74 0.78
CA ALA A 116 16.28 5.93 0.38
C ALA A 116 17.78 5.63 0.21
N LYS A 117 18.26 4.52 0.78
CA LYS A 117 19.65 4.07 0.70
C LYS A 117 19.87 3.02 -0.39
N THR A 118 18.82 2.61 -1.10
CA THR A 118 18.97 1.66 -2.21
C THR A 118 19.68 2.30 -3.39
N PRO A 119 20.59 1.58 -4.08
CA PRO A 119 21.27 2.12 -5.26
C PRO A 119 20.25 2.53 -6.32
N GLU A 120 20.39 3.74 -6.85
CA GLU A 120 19.52 4.26 -7.92
C GLU A 120 18.02 4.21 -7.60
N LEU A 121 17.66 4.22 -6.31
CA LEU A 121 16.27 4.04 -5.83
C LEU A 121 15.63 2.74 -6.33
N ALA A 122 16.42 1.67 -6.51
CA ALA A 122 15.94 0.38 -6.99
C ALA A 122 14.88 -0.28 -6.08
N GLY A 123 14.77 0.15 -4.83
CA GLY A 123 13.70 -0.26 -3.92
C GLY A 123 12.38 0.50 -4.09
N GLN A 124 12.32 1.51 -4.97
CA GLN A 124 11.13 2.31 -5.20
C GLN A 124 10.36 1.80 -6.43
N HIS A 125 9.17 1.26 -6.18
CA HIS A 125 8.28 0.65 -7.16
C HIS A 125 7.14 1.63 -7.51
N ASP A 126 7.35 2.46 -8.54
CA ASP A 126 6.33 3.36 -9.11
C ASP A 126 5.45 2.60 -10.12
N LEU A 127 4.23 2.27 -9.70
CA LEU A 127 3.28 1.52 -10.53
C LEU A 127 2.85 2.31 -11.77
N ASP A 128 2.66 3.62 -11.66
CA ASP A 128 2.18 4.44 -12.79
C ASP A 128 3.23 4.48 -13.90
N ARG A 129 4.52 4.53 -13.52
CA ARG A 129 5.64 4.45 -14.46
C ARG A 129 5.80 3.05 -15.05
N ALA A 130 5.57 2.00 -14.27
CA ALA A 130 5.81 0.63 -14.71
C ALA A 130 4.72 0.09 -15.65
N ILE A 131 3.45 0.33 -15.30
CA ILE A 131 2.30 -0.30 -16.00
C ILE A 131 1.22 0.70 -16.43
N GLY A 132 1.34 1.98 -16.06
CA GLY A 132 0.33 3.00 -16.32
C GLY A 132 -0.63 3.21 -15.14
N ASN A 133 -1.39 4.31 -15.20
CA ASN A 133 -2.33 4.69 -14.15
C ASN A 133 -3.58 3.80 -14.17
N THR A 134 -3.71 2.97 -13.13
CA THR A 134 -4.82 2.00 -12.96
C THR A 134 -6.01 2.55 -12.17
N GLY A 135 -6.11 3.87 -12.02
CA GLY A 135 -7.30 4.57 -11.51
C GLY A 135 -7.79 4.05 -10.17
N LEU A 136 -9.07 3.67 -10.08
CA LEU A 136 -9.68 3.21 -8.82
C LEU A 136 -9.04 1.92 -8.26
N ALA A 137 -8.33 1.16 -9.09
CA ALA A 137 -7.64 -0.05 -8.67
C ALA A 137 -6.22 0.22 -8.15
N SER A 138 -5.66 1.42 -8.32
CA SER A 138 -4.22 1.66 -8.12
C SER A 138 -3.77 1.46 -6.68
N GLU A 139 -4.49 2.00 -5.68
CA GLU A 139 -4.15 1.83 -4.27
C GLU A 139 -4.18 0.35 -3.87
N TRP A 140 -5.18 -0.39 -4.34
CA TRP A 140 -5.34 -1.81 -4.03
C TRP A 140 -4.33 -2.68 -4.79
N LEU A 141 -3.99 -2.32 -6.03
CA LEU A 141 -2.96 -2.99 -6.82
C LEU A 141 -1.59 -2.82 -6.16
N THR A 142 -1.32 -1.63 -5.62
CA THR A 142 -0.11 -1.34 -4.82
C THR A 142 -0.01 -2.31 -3.64
N VAL A 143 -1.10 -2.52 -2.89
CA VAL A 143 -1.14 -3.48 -1.77
C VAL A 143 -0.95 -4.92 -2.24
N ALA A 144 -1.61 -5.32 -3.33
CA ALA A 144 -1.51 -6.68 -3.86
C ALA A 144 -0.08 -7.01 -4.30
N LEU A 145 0.55 -6.14 -5.10
CA LEU A 145 1.91 -6.38 -5.57
C LEU A 145 2.94 -6.33 -4.43
N ALA A 146 2.77 -5.44 -3.45
CA ALA A 146 3.60 -5.41 -2.25
C ALA A 146 3.48 -6.74 -1.46
N ALA A 147 2.28 -7.28 -1.30
CA ALA A 147 2.06 -8.55 -0.61
C ALA A 147 2.71 -9.73 -1.35
N GLU A 148 2.59 -9.78 -2.67
CA GLU A 148 3.24 -10.81 -3.50
C GLU A 148 4.77 -10.70 -3.41
N HIS A 149 5.31 -9.48 -3.47
CA HIS A 149 6.75 -9.26 -3.34
C HIS A 149 7.27 -9.67 -1.96
N LEU A 150 6.58 -9.25 -0.90
CA LEU A 150 6.84 -9.69 0.48
C LEU A 150 6.88 -11.21 0.60
N ALA A 151 5.93 -11.93 -0.03
CA ALA A 151 5.87 -13.38 0.04
C ALA A 151 7.08 -14.06 -0.60
N VAL A 152 7.71 -13.41 -1.59
CA VAL A 152 8.92 -13.90 -2.28
C VAL A 152 10.19 -13.52 -1.53
N THR A 153 10.29 -12.28 -1.05
CA THR A 153 11.53 -11.73 -0.49
C THR A 153 11.64 -11.86 1.03
N GLY A 154 10.52 -11.92 1.72
CA GLY A 154 10.44 -11.80 3.18
C GLY A 154 10.79 -10.42 3.73
N THR A 155 10.96 -9.40 2.87
CA THR A 155 11.33 -8.04 3.29
C THR A 155 10.08 -7.21 3.60
N PRO A 156 10.08 -6.35 4.64
CA PRO A 156 8.99 -5.41 4.88
C PRO A 156 8.78 -4.44 3.72
N GLN A 157 7.54 -4.05 3.48
CA GLN A 157 7.13 -3.21 2.35
C GLN A 157 6.48 -1.92 2.86
N LEU A 158 6.98 -0.76 2.46
CA LEU A 158 6.29 0.51 2.65
C LEU A 158 5.27 0.69 1.51
N ILE A 159 4.04 1.02 1.87
CA ILE A 159 2.97 1.36 0.93
C ILE A 159 2.65 2.84 1.06
N SER A 160 2.67 3.53 -0.07
CA SER A 160 2.57 4.99 -0.13
C SER A 160 1.77 5.51 -1.33
N PRO A 161 0.56 5.00 -1.65
CA PRO A 161 -0.19 5.56 -2.77
C PRO A 161 -0.64 6.99 -2.47
N GLU A 162 -0.54 7.85 -3.48
CA GLU A 162 -1.05 9.21 -3.47
C GLU A 162 -2.45 9.24 -4.12
N THR A 163 -3.37 9.96 -3.51
CA THR A 163 -4.69 10.24 -4.08
C THR A 163 -5.19 11.61 -3.62
N LYS A 164 -5.41 12.52 -4.58
CA LYS A 164 -6.01 13.86 -4.38
C LYS A 164 -5.24 14.75 -3.38
N GLY A 165 -3.92 14.77 -3.50
CA GLY A 165 -2.99 15.52 -2.65
C GLY A 165 -2.78 14.90 -1.27
N GLN A 166 -3.22 13.66 -1.06
CA GLN A 166 -3.06 12.97 0.21
C GLN A 166 -2.31 11.66 0.00
N LEU A 167 -1.45 11.33 0.95
CA LEU A 167 -0.68 10.09 0.94
C LEU A 167 -1.30 9.10 1.93
N THR A 168 -1.56 7.89 1.49
CA THR A 168 -1.87 6.79 2.40
C THR A 168 -0.56 6.10 2.77
N LEU A 169 -0.28 5.95 4.07
CA LEU A 169 0.92 5.28 4.57
C LEU A 169 0.52 4.00 5.30
N ALA A 170 1.17 2.90 4.94
CA ALA A 170 1.03 1.60 5.60
C ALA A 170 2.31 0.79 5.45
N VAL A 171 2.49 -0.21 6.30
CA VAL A 171 3.60 -1.18 6.18
C VAL A 171 3.03 -2.58 6.10
N LEU A 172 3.55 -3.41 5.20
CA LEU A 172 3.35 -4.85 5.24
C LEU A 172 4.59 -5.53 5.82
N THR A 173 4.36 -6.50 6.69
CA THR A 173 5.41 -7.36 7.25
C THR A 173 5.08 -8.83 7.00
N PRO A 174 6.06 -9.74 7.10
CA PRO A 174 5.77 -11.17 7.21
C PRO A 174 4.72 -11.43 8.30
N PHE A 175 3.82 -12.39 8.07
CA PHE A 175 2.71 -12.74 8.97
C PHE A 175 3.16 -13.63 10.13
#